data_AF-A0A2G0E6X3-F1
#
_entry.id   AF-A0A2G0E6X3-F1
#
_cell.length_a   1.000
_cell.length_b   1.000
_cell.length_c   1.000
_cell.angle_alpha   90.00
_cell.angle_beta   90.00
_cell.angle_gamma   90.00
#
_symmetry.space_group_name_H-M   'P 1'
#
loop_
_entity.id
_entity.type
_entity.pdbx_description
1 polymer ?
#
loop_
_entity_poly.entity_id
_entity_poly.type
_entity_poly.pdbx_seq_one_letter_code
_entity_poly.pdbx_strand_id
1 'polypeptide(L)'
;DYSIQSKLADFLRFDYMEEAIAATPNYTPSRVKIFDRNRLLAKNGIVQADFTNTISTKQDRNPNAGVILQDDRMRYLTPRETFLLMGFPEYKFEKLLKSNKDNKYFTNSHLYRMSGNSIAVDVLTKIFEEIDRLKGIYFDE
;
A
#
# COMPACT_ATOMS: atom_id res chain seq x y z
N ASP A 1 -6.36 -18.00 16.86
CA ASP A 1 -6.43 -18.07 15.38
C ASP A 1 -6.18 -16.67 14.85
N TYR A 2 -5.07 -16.44 14.14
CA TYR A 2 -4.63 -15.09 13.74
C TYR A 2 -5.07 -14.76 12.31
N SER A 3 -6.29 -15.11 11.93
CA SER A 3 -6.81 -14.83 10.59
C SER A 3 -7.27 -13.37 10.49
N ILE A 4 -6.55 -12.55 9.72
CA ILE A 4 -7.06 -11.25 9.27
C ILE A 4 -8.00 -11.51 8.10
N GLN A 5 -9.30 -11.28 8.29
CA GLN A 5 -10.30 -11.40 7.23
C GLN A 5 -10.38 -10.09 6.45
N SER A 6 -9.37 -9.81 5.62
CA SER A 6 -9.40 -8.70 4.68
C SER A 6 -9.16 -9.20 3.26
N LYS A 7 -9.77 -8.53 2.29
CA LYS A 7 -9.56 -8.77 0.86
C LYS A 7 -8.75 -7.62 0.29
N LEU A 8 -7.97 -7.89 -0.76
CA LEU A 8 -7.21 -6.83 -1.43
C LEU A 8 -8.08 -5.63 -1.85
N ALA A 9 -9.34 -5.89 -2.23
CA ALA A 9 -10.31 -4.86 -2.60
C ALA A 9 -10.56 -3.82 -1.51
N ASP A 10 -10.40 -4.16 -0.24
CA ASP A 10 -10.62 -3.24 0.88
C ASP A 10 -9.60 -2.10 0.91
N PHE A 11 -8.44 -2.30 0.27
CA PHE A 11 -7.30 -1.38 0.28
C PHE A 11 -7.08 -0.60 -1.01
N LEU A 12 -7.69 -1.04 -2.12
CA LEU A 12 -7.57 -0.35 -3.40
C LEU A 12 -8.58 0.81 -3.48
N ARG A 13 -8.19 1.90 -4.15
CA ARG A 13 -8.98 3.12 -4.26
C ARG A 13 -9.02 3.57 -5.71
N PHE A 14 -10.21 3.49 -6.31
CA PHE A 14 -10.44 3.85 -7.71
C PHE A 14 -11.13 5.22 -7.87
N ASP A 15 -11.56 5.81 -6.77
CA ASP A 15 -12.25 7.10 -6.65
C ASP A 15 -11.30 8.30 -6.57
N TYR A 16 -10.01 8.08 -6.30
CA TYR A 16 -8.99 9.14 -6.21
C TYR A 16 -8.22 9.32 -7.53
N MET A 17 -8.86 9.94 -8.51
CA MET A 17 -8.32 10.08 -9.87
C MET A 17 -6.98 10.83 -9.94
N GLU A 18 -6.79 11.91 -9.18
CA GLU A 18 -5.54 12.66 -9.17
C GLU A 18 -4.35 11.81 -8.68
N GLU A 19 -4.57 10.99 -7.64
CA GLU A 19 -3.55 10.07 -7.13
C GLU A 19 -3.26 8.95 -8.15
N ALA A 20 -4.29 8.44 -8.82
CA ALA A 20 -4.16 7.41 -9.85
C ALA A 20 -3.36 7.93 -11.06
N ILE A 21 -3.63 9.15 -11.53
CA ILE A 21 -2.86 9.81 -12.59
C ILE A 21 -1.40 9.99 -12.16
N ALA A 22 -1.16 10.47 -10.94
CA ALA A 22 0.20 10.65 -10.42
C ALA A 22 0.98 9.33 -10.24
N ALA A 23 0.28 8.20 -10.10
CA ALA A 23 0.86 6.86 -10.03
C ALA A 23 1.01 6.17 -11.40
N THR A 24 0.54 6.80 -12.49
CA THR A 24 0.65 6.30 -13.86
C THR A 24 2.02 6.68 -14.45
N PRO A 25 2.91 5.73 -14.78
CA PRO A 25 4.19 6.06 -15.39
C PRO A 25 4.04 6.41 -16.87
N ASN A 26 5.04 7.12 -17.41
CA ASN A 26 5.18 7.30 -18.86
C ASN A 26 5.40 5.95 -19.57
N TYR A 27 4.83 5.83 -20.76
CA TYR A 27 5.02 4.65 -21.60
C TYR A 27 6.48 4.53 -22.06
N THR A 28 7.12 3.42 -21.69
CA THR A 28 8.47 3.06 -22.15
C THR A 28 8.59 1.54 -22.25
N PRO A 29 9.52 1.00 -23.07
CA PRO A 29 9.74 -0.45 -23.16
C PRO A 29 10.07 -1.10 -21.81
N SER A 30 10.71 -0.37 -20.90
CA SER A 30 10.98 -0.85 -19.54
C SER A 30 9.68 -1.01 -18.74
N ARG A 31 8.75 -0.05 -18.83
CA ARG A 31 7.46 -0.11 -18.12
C ARG A 31 6.54 -1.21 -18.67
N VAL A 32 6.60 -1.51 -19.96
CA VAL A 32 5.93 -2.69 -20.55
C VAL A 32 6.42 -3.97 -19.88
N LYS A 33 7.74 -4.15 -19.74
CA LYS A 33 8.31 -5.30 -19.02
C LYS A 33 7.90 -5.37 -17.56
N ILE A 34 7.65 -4.24 -16.90
CA ILE A 34 7.13 -4.24 -15.51
C ILE A 34 5.69 -4.74 -15.50
N PHE A 35 4.86 -4.24 -16.42
CA PHE A 35 3.49 -4.71 -16.54
C PHE A 35 3.42 -6.22 -16.78
N ASP A 36 4.18 -6.74 -17.74
CA ASP A 36 4.12 -8.17 -18.11
C ASP A 36 4.67 -9.11 -17.03
N ARG A 37 5.60 -8.63 -16.19
CA ARG A 37 6.30 -9.46 -15.19
C ARG A 37 5.75 -9.34 -13.78
N ASN A 38 4.86 -8.37 -13.53
CA ASN A 38 4.28 -8.16 -12.21
C ASN A 38 2.82 -8.55 -12.20
N ARG A 39 2.33 -8.87 -11.00
CA ARG A 39 0.95 -9.28 -10.80
C ARG A 39 -0.01 -8.15 -11.16
N LEU A 40 -0.99 -8.45 -11.99
CA LEU A 40 -2.15 -7.59 -12.20
C LEU A 40 -3.06 -7.67 -10.98
N LEU A 41 -3.13 -6.59 -10.21
CA LEU A 41 -3.92 -6.51 -8.98
C LEU A 41 -5.40 -6.25 -9.29
N ALA A 42 -5.66 -5.34 -10.24
CA ALA A 42 -7.01 -4.99 -10.66
C ALA A 42 -7.03 -4.51 -12.12
N LYS A 43 -8.18 -4.68 -12.76
CA LYS A 43 -8.46 -4.17 -14.11
C LYS A 43 -9.80 -3.44 -14.12
N ASN A 44 -9.80 -2.17 -14.52
CA ASN A 44 -10.99 -1.33 -14.65
C ASN A 44 -11.90 -1.39 -13.41
N GLY A 45 -11.30 -1.22 -12.23
CA GLY A 45 -12.00 -1.25 -10.93
C GLY A 45 -12.31 -2.66 -10.40
N ILE A 46 -12.09 -3.72 -11.17
CA ILE A 46 -12.34 -5.10 -10.75
C ILE A 46 -11.03 -5.72 -10.25
N VAL A 47 -10.99 -6.08 -8.97
CA VAL A 47 -9.83 -6.75 -8.35
C VAL A 47 -9.69 -8.17 -8.87
N GLN A 48 -8.49 -8.54 -9.30
CA GLN A 48 -8.16 -9.83 -9.94
C GLN A 48 -7.23 -10.71 -9.09
N ALA A 49 -6.69 -10.15 -8.00
CA ALA A 49 -5.72 -10.82 -7.14
C ALA A 49 -6.18 -10.86 -5.68
N ASP A 50 -5.80 -11.92 -4.98
CA ASP A 50 -6.08 -12.06 -3.54
C ASP A 50 -5.10 -11.25 -2.68
N PHE A 51 -3.87 -11.05 -3.18
CA PHE A 51 -2.79 -10.39 -2.46
C PHE A 51 -1.85 -9.61 -3.38
N THR A 52 -1.14 -8.67 -2.75
CA THR A 52 -0.04 -7.88 -3.32
C THR A 52 1.32 -8.45 -2.87
N ASN A 53 2.35 -8.27 -3.68
CA ASN A 53 3.72 -8.49 -3.21
C ASN A 53 4.12 -7.43 -2.18
N THR A 54 5.29 -7.59 -1.56
CA THR A 54 5.84 -6.67 -0.56
C THR A 54 5.81 -5.22 -1.02
N ILE A 55 5.23 -4.35 -0.19
CA ILE A 55 5.27 -2.91 -0.36
C ILE A 55 6.71 -2.44 -0.11
N SER A 56 7.41 -2.07 -1.18
CA SER A 56 8.77 -1.55 -1.08
C SER A 56 8.81 -0.02 -1.12
N THR A 57 9.98 0.54 -0.83
CA THR A 57 10.22 2.00 -0.84
C THR A 57 10.05 2.69 -2.20
N LYS A 58 9.97 1.92 -3.29
CA LYS A 58 9.76 2.43 -4.65
C LYS A 58 8.87 1.46 -5.44
N GLN A 59 7.75 1.94 -5.96
CA GLN A 59 6.82 1.12 -6.73
C GLN A 59 7.26 0.86 -8.17
N ASP A 60 8.29 1.57 -8.62
CA ASP A 60 8.73 1.57 -10.01
C ASP A 60 9.87 0.56 -10.27
N ARG A 61 10.15 -0.32 -9.29
CA ARG A 61 11.11 -1.44 -9.37
C ARG A 61 10.48 -2.66 -10.06
N ASN A 62 11.31 -3.64 -10.40
CA ASN A 62 10.86 -4.94 -10.91
C ASN A 62 11.62 -6.05 -10.18
N PRO A 63 10.97 -6.91 -9.38
CA PRO A 63 9.53 -6.92 -9.10
C PRO A 63 9.08 -5.72 -8.24
N ASN A 64 7.77 -5.42 -8.28
CA ASN A 64 7.09 -4.48 -7.39
C ASN A 64 5.89 -5.15 -6.70
N ALA A 65 5.12 -4.35 -5.96
CA ALA A 65 3.92 -4.77 -5.25
C ALA A 65 2.84 -5.38 -6.18
N GLY A 66 2.85 -4.99 -7.45
CA GLY A 66 1.82 -5.30 -8.42
C GLY A 66 1.39 -4.03 -9.15
N VAL A 67 0.50 -4.22 -10.13
CA VAL A 67 0.15 -3.19 -11.09
C VAL A 67 -1.35 -3.18 -11.31
N ILE A 68 -1.93 -2.03 -11.59
CA ILE A 68 -3.36 -1.87 -11.85
C ILE A 68 -3.53 -1.37 -13.28
N LEU A 69 -4.45 -1.97 -14.03
CA LEU A 69 -4.81 -1.53 -15.38
C LEU A 69 -6.13 -0.76 -15.33
N GLN A 70 -6.13 0.48 -15.81
CA GLN A 70 -7.31 1.33 -15.85
C GLN A 70 -7.30 2.16 -17.13
N ASP A 71 -8.36 2.06 -17.92
CA ASP A 71 -8.50 2.78 -19.20
C ASP A 71 -7.27 2.59 -20.12
N ASP A 72 -6.85 1.33 -20.27
CA ASP A 72 -5.67 0.90 -21.04
C ASP A 72 -4.33 1.50 -20.56
N ARG A 73 -4.32 2.12 -19.39
CA ARG A 73 -3.12 2.65 -18.74
C ARG A 73 -2.81 1.85 -17.49
N MET A 74 -1.56 1.44 -17.40
CA MET A 74 -1.01 0.86 -16.18
C MET A 74 -0.77 1.98 -15.16
N ARG A 75 -1.10 1.75 -13.90
CA ARG A 75 -0.60 2.53 -12.77
C ARG A 75 -0.01 1.62 -11.70
N TYR A 76 0.85 2.20 -10.87
CA TYR A 76 1.24 1.58 -9.61
C TYR A 76 0.16 1.77 -8.55
N LEU A 77 0.33 1.07 -7.41
CA LEU A 77 -0.39 1.42 -6.19
C LEU A 77 -0.07 2.87 -5.82
N THR A 78 -1.09 3.65 -5.44
CA THR A 78 -0.89 5.01 -4.94
C THR A 78 -0.28 4.98 -3.53
N PRO A 79 0.30 6.09 -3.04
CA PRO A 79 0.79 6.11 -1.66
C PRO A 79 -0.31 5.76 -0.66
N ARG A 80 -1.53 6.26 -0.84
CA ARG A 80 -2.71 5.90 -0.02
C ARG A 80 -2.91 4.40 0.06
N GLU A 81 -3.02 3.73 -1.08
CA GLU A 81 -3.22 2.28 -1.15
C GLU A 81 -2.08 1.54 -0.44
N THR A 82 -0.82 2.00 -0.60
CA THR A 82 0.31 1.39 0.13
C THR A 82 0.24 1.60 1.65
N PHE A 83 -0.28 2.73 2.14
CA PHE A 83 -0.49 2.95 3.58
C PHE A 83 -1.61 2.07 4.11
N LEU A 84 -2.72 1.97 3.38
CA LEU A 84 -3.85 1.12 3.72
C LEU A 84 -3.41 -0.36 3.82
N LEU A 85 -2.62 -0.83 2.85
CA LEU A 85 -2.05 -2.19 2.84
C LEU A 85 -1.10 -2.45 4.02
N MET A 86 -0.46 -1.42 4.56
CA MET A 86 0.37 -1.52 5.77
C MET A 86 -0.45 -1.42 7.06
N GLY A 87 -1.79 -1.39 6.98
CA GLY A 87 -2.70 -1.34 8.11
C GLY A 87 -2.92 0.05 8.69
N PHE A 88 -2.47 1.11 8.01
CA PHE A 88 -2.78 2.48 8.43
C PHE A 88 -4.22 2.82 8.04
N PRO A 89 -5.04 3.35 8.96
CA PRO A 89 -6.39 3.77 8.63
C PRO A 89 -6.38 5.02 7.74
N GLU A 90 -7.35 5.08 6.83
CA GLU A 90 -7.44 6.12 5.79
C GLU A 90 -7.40 7.55 6.35
N TYR A 91 -8.10 7.81 7.47
CA TYR A 91 -8.14 9.14 8.09
C TYR A 91 -6.75 9.65 8.53
N LYS A 92 -5.81 8.75 8.86
CA LYS A 92 -4.43 9.15 9.21
C LYS A 92 -3.67 9.62 7.96
N PHE A 93 -3.88 8.94 6.84
CA PHE A 93 -3.29 9.36 5.56
C PHE A 93 -3.87 10.71 5.10
N GLU A 94 -5.18 10.91 5.25
CA GLU A 94 -5.82 12.21 4.98
C GLU A 94 -5.24 13.34 5.82
N LYS A 95 -5.05 13.10 7.13
CA LYS A 95 -4.42 14.08 8.02
C LYS A 95 -2.99 14.41 7.58
N LEU A 96 -2.21 13.40 7.19
CA LEU A 96 -0.86 13.58 6.65
C LEU A 96 -0.86 14.46 5.40
N LEU A 97 -1.73 14.15 4.42
CA LEU A 97 -1.84 14.95 3.20
C LEU A 97 -2.29 16.37 3.48
N LYS A 98 -3.27 16.58 4.38
CA LYS A 98 -3.72 17.90 4.79
C LYS A 98 -2.57 18.73 5.36
N SER A 99 -1.81 18.18 6.30
CA SER A 99 -0.63 18.87 6.86
C SER A 99 0.48 19.11 5.83
N ASN A 100 0.57 18.27 4.80
CA ASN A 100 1.55 18.43 3.73
C ASN A 100 1.14 19.46 2.66
N LYS A 101 -0.16 19.80 2.52
CA LYS A 101 -0.62 20.80 1.53
C LYS A 101 -0.03 22.19 1.78
N ASP A 102 0.11 22.57 3.05
CA ASP A 102 0.55 23.91 3.43
C ASP A 102 2.03 24.17 3.13
N ASN A 103 2.87 23.13 3.22
CA ASN A 103 4.32 23.28 3.15
C ASN A 103 5.02 22.42 2.07
N LYS A 104 4.30 21.47 1.46
CA LYS A 104 4.77 20.55 0.40
C LYS A 104 6.08 19.82 0.69
N TYR A 105 6.35 19.48 1.95
CA TYR A 105 7.58 18.80 2.36
C TYR A 105 7.70 17.38 1.79
N PHE A 106 6.59 16.67 1.65
CA PHE A 106 6.56 15.27 1.22
C PHE A 106 6.06 15.16 -0.22
N THR A 107 6.86 14.48 -1.05
CA THR A 107 6.47 14.02 -2.37
C THR A 107 6.00 12.57 -2.31
N ASN A 108 5.38 12.03 -3.37
CA ASN A 108 5.00 10.61 -3.43
C ASN A 108 6.18 9.67 -3.16
N SER A 109 7.39 10.04 -3.59
CA SER A 109 8.60 9.25 -3.28
C SER A 109 8.91 9.18 -1.79
N HIS A 110 8.63 10.26 -1.03
CA HIS A 110 8.74 10.25 0.43
C HIS A 110 7.68 9.35 1.04
N LEU A 111 6.43 9.46 0.59
CA LEU A 111 5.33 8.67 1.11
C LEU A 111 5.54 7.17 0.87
N TYR A 112 6.01 6.75 -0.31
CA TYR A 112 6.37 5.35 -0.56
C TYR A 112 7.52 4.86 0.33
N ARG A 113 8.51 5.71 0.64
CA ARG A 113 9.56 5.34 1.61
C ARG A 113 8.98 5.14 3.01
N MET A 114 8.01 5.96 3.41
CA MET A 114 7.36 5.83 4.71
C MET A 114 6.57 4.52 4.82
N SER A 115 5.73 4.19 3.83
CA SER A 115 4.98 2.93 3.86
C SER A 115 5.88 1.71 3.68
N GLY A 116 6.83 1.74 2.73
CA GLY A 116 7.71 0.61 2.44
C GLY A 116 8.79 0.30 3.48
N ASN A 117 9.13 1.24 4.37
CA ASN A 117 10.00 0.99 5.53
C ASN A 117 9.22 0.72 6.82
N SER A 118 7.89 0.79 6.77
CA SER A 118 7.05 0.57 7.94
C SER A 118 6.91 -0.92 8.26
N ILE A 119 6.58 -1.22 9.51
CA ILE A 119 6.04 -2.53 9.89
C ILE A 119 4.52 -2.50 9.67
N ALA A 120 3.94 -3.60 9.19
CA ALA A 120 2.48 -3.70 9.08
C ALA A 120 1.85 -3.55 10.47
N VAL A 121 0.87 -2.63 10.59
CA VAL A 121 0.25 -2.27 11.87
C VAL A 121 -0.36 -3.48 12.55
N ASP A 122 -1.02 -4.36 11.80
CA ASP A 122 -1.64 -5.57 12.35
C ASP A 122 -0.61 -6.53 12.95
N VAL A 123 0.54 -6.70 12.29
CA VAL A 123 1.65 -7.52 12.81
C VAL A 123 2.19 -6.93 14.10
N LEU A 124 2.41 -5.62 14.14
CA LEU A 124 2.89 -4.93 15.34
C LEU A 124 1.90 -5.06 16.49
N THR A 125 0.60 -4.90 16.24
CA THR A 125 -0.47 -5.08 17.23
C THR A 125 -0.44 -6.49 17.80
N LYS A 126 -0.33 -7.54 16.96
CA LYS A 126 -0.26 -8.93 17.43
C LYS A 126 0.99 -9.23 18.26
N ILE A 127 2.13 -8.65 17.92
CA ILE A 127 3.34 -8.77 18.75
C ILE A 127 3.09 -8.17 20.14
N PHE A 128 2.46 -7.00 20.24
CA PHE A 128 2.16 -6.38 21.53
C PHE A 128 1.10 -7.14 22.34
N GLU A 129 0.03 -7.63 21.70
CA GLU A 129 -0.95 -8.50 22.36
C GLU A 129 -0.30 -9.75 22.95
N GLU A 130 0.65 -10.36 22.22
CA GLU A 130 1.37 -11.54 22.71
C GLU A 130 2.31 -11.21 23.88
N ILE A 131 2.98 -10.06 23.83
CA ILE A 131 3.79 -9.59 24.97
C ILE A 131 2.91 -9.39 26.22
N ASP A 132 1.74 -8.79 26.07
CA ASP A 132 0.80 -8.56 27.18
C ASP A 132 0.26 -9.87 27.75
N ARG A 133 -0.11 -10.82 26.87
CA ARG A 133 -0.51 -12.18 27.25
C ARG A 133 0.57 -12.90 28.05
N LEU A 134 1.83 -12.81 27.62
CA LEU A 134 2.96 -13.42 28.31
C LEU A 134 3.22 -12.74 29.65
N LYS A 135 3.01 -11.42 29.76
CA LYS A 135 3.16 -10.70 31.02
C LYS A 135 2.26 -11.27 32.10
N GLY A 136 0.96 -11.38 31.85
CA GLY A 136 0.00 -11.95 32.80
C GLY A 136 0.18 -13.45 33.10
N ILE A 137 1.12 -14.14 32.43
CA ILE A 137 1.47 -15.55 32.72
C ILE A 137 2.76 -15.64 33.55
N TYR A 138 3.76 -14.82 33.25
CA TYR A 138 5.12 -14.95 33.81
C TYR A 138 5.43 -13.93 34.90
N PHE A 139 4.69 -12.84 34.96
CA PHE A 139 4.78 -11.83 36.00
C PHE A 139 3.39 -11.77 36.64
N ASP A 140 3.30 -11.97 37.95
CA ASP A 140 2.04 -11.94 38.71
C ASP A 140 1.44 -10.52 38.74
N GLU A 141 1.09 -9.98 37.57
CA GLU A 141 0.32 -8.75 37.34
C GLU A 141 -1.02 -9.09 36.66
#